data_AF-G0U2R5-F1
#
_entry.id   AF-G0U2R5-F1
#
_cell.length_a   1.000
_cell.length_b   1.000
_cell.length_c   1.000
_cell.angle_alpha   90.00
_cell.angle_beta   90.00
_cell.angle_gamma   90.00
#
_symmetry.space_group_name_H-M   'P 1'
#
loop_
_entity.id
_entity.type
_entity.pdbx_description
1 polymer ?
#
loop_
_entity_poly.entity_id
_entity_poly.type
_entity_poly.pdbx_seq_one_letter_code
_entity_poly.pdbx_strand_id
1 'polypeptide(L)'
;MSDDEEVILLQVCANKQCLGIEDLEFDEETGEMYCVNCRALYARTAKEGFRILLAEDEEQAVRMIFDRFDGGKGYWTYQDFVRFQDAVGSACDCDINSDEALRQFFKDEFDIDISQRESGEYVVWIKDLENMYGGYVYNNINALHKDCDTLENARLINTALLE
;
A
#
# COMPACT_ATOMS: atom_id res chain seq x y z
N MET A 1 -12.71 -25.28 2.15
CA MET A 1 -12.45 -25.63 0.74
C MET A 1 -11.88 -24.37 0.12
N SER A 2 -10.70 -24.47 -0.51
CA SER A 2 -9.89 -23.32 -0.93
C SER A 2 -10.66 -22.41 -1.89
N ASP A 3 -11.00 -21.21 -1.42
CA ASP A 3 -11.23 -20.06 -2.30
C ASP A 3 -9.85 -19.60 -2.77
N ASP A 4 -9.31 -20.31 -3.75
CA ASP A 4 -8.15 -19.85 -4.52
C ASP A 4 -8.61 -18.61 -5.30
N GLU A 5 -8.57 -17.43 -4.64
CA GLU A 5 -8.52 -16.13 -5.31
C GLU A 5 -7.42 -16.27 -6.37
N GLU A 6 -7.82 -16.35 -7.63
CA GLU A 6 -6.93 -16.50 -8.75
C GLU A 6 -6.12 -15.19 -8.79
N VAL A 7 -4.83 -15.21 -8.45
CA VAL A 7 -4.01 -13.99 -8.30
C VAL A 7 -3.16 -13.80 -9.56
N ILE A 8 -3.36 -12.68 -10.27
CA ILE A 8 -2.59 -12.34 -11.47
C ILE A 8 -1.63 -11.19 -11.14
N LEU A 9 -0.33 -11.52 -11.13
CA LEU A 9 0.76 -10.58 -10.88
C LEU A 9 0.92 -9.64 -12.08
N LEU A 10 0.57 -8.36 -11.91
CA LEU A 10 0.57 -7.35 -12.98
C LEU A 10 1.63 -6.27 -12.71
N GLN A 11 2.90 -6.62 -12.90
CA GLN A 11 3.99 -5.65 -13.05
C GLN A 11 3.85 -4.92 -14.40
N VAL A 12 3.02 -3.87 -14.49
CA VAL A 12 2.78 -3.24 -15.81
C VAL A 12 3.17 -1.76 -15.91
N CYS A 13 3.32 -1.00 -14.82
CA CYS A 13 3.69 0.42 -14.95
C CYS A 13 4.74 0.98 -14.00
N ALA A 14 4.97 0.40 -12.82
CA ALA A 14 5.88 0.97 -11.82
C ALA A 14 7.37 0.86 -12.22
N ASN A 15 7.82 -0.31 -12.69
CA ASN A 15 9.26 -0.57 -12.90
C ASN A 15 9.86 -0.12 -14.23
N LYS A 16 9.06 0.36 -15.20
CA LYS A 16 9.62 0.81 -16.48
C LYS A 16 9.38 2.26 -16.82
N GLN A 17 8.61 2.98 -16.00
CA GLN A 17 8.00 4.25 -16.38
C GLN A 17 7.21 4.06 -17.69
N CYS A 18 6.18 4.84 -17.96
CA CYS A 18 5.60 4.88 -19.30
C CYS A 18 6.55 5.62 -20.28
N LEU A 19 7.86 5.34 -20.22
CA LEU A 19 8.92 5.98 -20.99
C LEU A 19 8.73 5.65 -22.47
N GLY A 20 8.25 6.63 -23.22
CA GLY A 20 8.14 6.57 -24.68
C GLY A 20 6.81 6.08 -25.22
N ILE A 21 5.75 6.01 -24.41
CA ILE A 21 4.39 5.75 -24.90
C ILE A 21 3.71 7.11 -25.14
N GLU A 22 3.29 7.38 -26.38
CA GLU A 22 2.62 8.63 -26.80
C GLU A 22 1.19 8.78 -26.24
N ASP A 23 0.65 7.71 -25.61
CA ASP A 23 -0.72 7.61 -25.11
C ASP A 23 -0.76 7.53 -23.56
N LEU A 24 -0.27 8.58 -22.92
CA LEU A 24 -0.53 8.83 -21.50
C LEU A 24 -1.91 9.45 -21.34
N GLU A 25 -2.75 8.83 -20.53
CA GLU A 25 -4.07 9.33 -20.17
C GLU A 25 -4.08 9.76 -18.72
N PHE A 26 -4.61 10.96 -18.48
CA PHE A 26 -4.89 11.43 -17.13
C PHE A 26 -6.12 10.71 -16.58
N ASP A 27 -6.01 10.21 -15.36
CA ASP A 27 -7.12 9.65 -14.60
C ASP A 27 -7.64 10.71 -13.61
N GLU A 28 -8.82 11.26 -13.90
CA GLU A 28 -9.45 12.28 -13.06
C GLU A 28 -9.88 11.75 -11.68
N GLU A 29 -10.04 10.44 -11.51
CA GLU A 29 -10.49 9.82 -10.26
C GLU A 29 -9.34 9.70 -9.26
N THR A 30 -8.14 9.36 -9.75
CA THR A 30 -6.94 9.14 -8.91
C THR A 30 -5.94 10.31 -8.96
N GLY A 31 -6.08 11.22 -9.93
CA GLY A 31 -5.18 12.36 -10.11
C GLY A 31 -3.83 12.01 -10.73
N GLU A 32 -3.69 10.81 -11.29
CA GLU A 32 -2.43 10.24 -11.77
C GLU A 32 -2.41 10.05 -13.31
N MET A 33 -1.22 9.89 -13.89
CA MET A 33 -1.02 9.64 -15.33
C MET A 33 -0.70 8.16 -15.57
N TYR A 34 -1.54 7.47 -16.35
CA TYR A 34 -1.34 6.07 -16.72
C TYR A 34 -1.27 5.91 -18.25
N CYS A 35 -0.55 4.89 -18.75
CA CYS A 35 -0.73 4.50 -20.14
C CYS A 35 -2.06 3.75 -20.35
N VAL A 36 -2.59 3.78 -21.57
CA VAL A 36 -3.85 3.10 -21.96
C VAL A 36 -3.88 1.60 -21.58
N ASN A 37 -2.72 0.92 -21.61
CA ASN A 37 -2.62 -0.50 -21.23
C ASN A 37 -2.82 -0.69 -19.72
N CYS A 38 -2.20 0.15 -18.88
CA CYS A 38 -2.41 0.12 -17.44
C CYS A 38 -3.84 0.51 -17.09
N ARG A 39 -4.41 1.53 -17.75
CA ARG A 39 -5.82 1.90 -17.59
C ARG A 39 -6.78 0.76 -17.95
N ALA A 40 -6.55 0.06 -19.07
CA ALA A 40 -7.37 -1.08 -19.47
C ALA A 40 -7.25 -2.26 -18.51
N LEU A 41 -6.07 -2.49 -17.93
CA LEU A 41 -5.83 -3.49 -16.90
C LEU A 41 -6.52 -3.12 -15.58
N TYR A 42 -6.40 -1.87 -15.13
CA TYR A 42 -7.14 -1.35 -13.98
C TYR A 42 -8.66 -1.49 -14.21
N ALA A 43 -9.18 -1.15 -15.38
CA ALA A 43 -10.62 -1.29 -15.65
C ALA A 43 -11.14 -2.76 -15.58
N ARG A 44 -10.25 -3.75 -15.75
CA ARG A 44 -10.59 -5.18 -15.66
C ARG A 44 -10.54 -5.71 -14.22
N THR A 45 -9.61 -5.24 -13.40
CA THR A 45 -9.48 -5.67 -11.99
C THR A 45 -10.72 -5.30 -11.16
N ALA A 46 -11.41 -4.18 -11.44
CA ALA A 46 -12.73 -3.86 -10.85
C ALA A 46 -13.82 -4.91 -11.13
N LYS A 47 -13.74 -5.62 -12.25
CA LYS A 47 -14.79 -6.54 -12.72
C LYS A 47 -14.45 -8.00 -12.45
N GLU A 48 -13.16 -8.32 -12.42
CA GLU A 48 -12.67 -9.69 -12.44
C GLU A 48 -12.08 -10.14 -11.08
N GLY A 49 -11.97 -9.25 -10.08
CA GLY A 49 -11.61 -9.62 -8.70
C GLY A 49 -10.11 -9.90 -8.47
N PHE A 50 -9.26 -9.63 -9.47
CA PHE A 50 -7.81 -9.78 -9.38
C PHE A 50 -7.17 -8.60 -8.61
N ARG A 51 -6.19 -8.88 -7.75
CA ARG A 51 -5.38 -7.86 -7.05
C ARG A 51 -4.07 -7.63 -7.80
N ILE A 52 -3.64 -6.37 -7.90
CA ILE A 52 -2.27 -6.06 -8.33
C ILE A 52 -1.36 -6.45 -7.17
N LEU A 53 -0.39 -7.30 -7.47
CA LEU A 53 0.60 -7.72 -6.51
C LEU A 53 1.83 -6.83 -6.64
N LEU A 54 2.38 -6.50 -5.48
CA LEU A 54 3.72 -5.97 -5.34
C LEU A 54 4.72 -6.95 -5.97
N ALA A 55 5.77 -6.42 -6.57
CA ALA A 55 6.93 -7.21 -6.95
C ALA A 55 7.66 -7.74 -5.70
N GLU A 56 8.50 -8.78 -5.82
CA GLU A 56 9.17 -9.41 -4.66
C GLU A 56 9.99 -8.40 -3.84
N ASP A 57 10.67 -7.47 -4.52
CA ASP A 57 11.40 -6.34 -3.96
C ASP A 57 10.48 -5.35 -3.24
N GLU A 58 9.31 -5.06 -3.80
CA GLU A 58 8.30 -4.18 -3.20
C GLU A 58 7.62 -4.83 -1.98
N GLU A 59 7.32 -6.14 -2.03
CA GLU A 59 6.82 -6.92 -0.88
C GLU A 59 7.84 -6.91 0.27
N GLN A 60 9.12 -7.06 -0.04
CA GLN A 60 10.18 -6.98 0.96
C GLN A 60 10.31 -5.58 1.55
N ALA A 61 10.17 -4.52 0.73
CA ALA A 61 10.14 -3.14 1.23
C ALA A 61 8.96 -2.92 2.18
N VAL A 62 7.75 -3.37 1.84
CA VAL A 62 6.59 -3.30 2.73
C VAL A 62 6.82 -4.07 4.01
N ARG A 63 7.38 -5.28 3.95
CA ARG A 63 7.74 -6.06 5.15
C ARG A 63 8.75 -5.32 6.03
N MET A 64 9.78 -4.72 5.44
CA MET A 64 10.78 -3.95 6.18
C MET A 64 10.16 -2.77 6.94
N ILE A 65 9.25 -2.04 6.30
CA ILE A 65 8.48 -0.98 6.94
C ILE A 65 7.64 -1.59 8.07
N PHE A 66 6.89 -2.65 7.78
CA PHE A 66 6.01 -3.32 8.74
C PHE A 66 6.75 -3.72 10.03
N ASP A 67 7.83 -4.49 9.88
CA ASP A 67 8.64 -5.01 10.99
C ASP A 67 9.31 -3.87 11.80
N ARG A 68 9.50 -2.70 11.18
CA ARG A 68 10.11 -1.56 11.88
C ARG A 68 9.23 -0.99 12.98
N PHE A 69 7.91 -1.04 12.80
CA PHE A 69 6.94 -0.42 13.72
C PHE A 69 6.07 -1.43 14.48
N ASP A 70 6.03 -2.70 14.06
CA ASP A 70 5.20 -3.74 14.70
C ASP A 70 5.69 -4.15 16.10
N GLY A 71 6.96 -3.87 16.43
CA GLY A 71 7.57 -4.26 17.71
C GLY A 71 7.56 -5.77 17.96
N GLY A 72 7.52 -6.61 16.92
CA GLY A 72 7.44 -8.06 16.98
C GLY A 72 6.05 -8.63 17.32
N LYS A 73 4.99 -7.81 17.23
CA LYS A 73 3.60 -8.24 17.49
C LYS A 73 2.96 -8.95 16.29
N GLY A 74 3.46 -8.71 15.07
CA GLY A 74 2.85 -9.19 13.83
C GLY A 74 1.59 -8.42 13.40
N TYR A 75 1.30 -7.26 14.01
CA TYR A 75 0.23 -6.34 13.65
C TYR A 75 0.54 -4.93 14.15
N TRP A 76 -0.09 -3.93 13.55
CA TRP A 76 -0.02 -2.53 13.95
C TRP A 76 -1.33 -2.07 14.58
N THR A 77 -1.25 -1.44 15.75
CA THR A 77 -2.34 -0.66 16.34
C THR A 77 -2.37 0.74 15.75
N TYR A 78 -3.39 1.53 16.10
CA TYR A 78 -3.46 2.93 15.68
C TYR A 78 -2.22 3.74 16.12
N GLN A 79 -1.64 3.42 17.28
CA GLN A 79 -0.41 4.05 17.77
C GLN A 79 0.83 3.65 16.96
N ASP A 80 0.88 2.41 16.46
CA ASP A 80 1.96 1.97 15.59
C ASP A 80 1.87 2.70 14.25
N PHE A 81 0.66 2.82 13.70
CA PHE A 81 0.39 3.51 12.44
C PHE A 81 0.67 5.02 12.52
N VAL A 82 0.25 5.71 13.59
CA VAL A 82 0.57 7.14 13.80
C VAL A 82 2.08 7.35 13.89
N ARG A 83 2.82 6.47 14.59
CA ARG A 83 4.28 6.54 14.63
C ARG A 83 4.93 6.37 13.26
N PHE A 84 4.34 5.53 12.42
CA PHE A 84 4.76 5.40 11.02
C PHE A 84 4.48 6.70 10.24
N GLN A 85 3.26 7.24 10.30
CA GLN A 85 2.89 8.50 9.62
C GLN A 85 3.78 9.68 10.04
N ASP A 86 4.05 9.82 11.34
CA ASP A 86 4.96 10.82 11.88
C ASP A 86 6.38 10.66 11.31
N ALA A 87 6.85 9.42 11.14
CA ALA A 87 8.19 9.13 10.64
C ALA A 87 8.34 9.44 9.15
N VAL A 88 7.29 9.22 8.34
CA VAL A 88 7.30 9.56 6.90
C VAL A 88 6.92 11.02 6.63
N GLY A 89 6.58 11.79 7.66
CA GLY A 89 6.18 13.20 7.52
C GLY A 89 4.84 13.38 6.81
N SER A 90 4.04 12.30 6.73
CA SER A 90 2.69 12.32 6.17
C SER A 90 1.72 12.67 7.29
N ALA A 91 1.68 13.95 7.65
CA ALA A 91 0.62 14.46 8.52
C ALA A 91 -0.72 14.34 7.77
N CYS A 92 -1.53 13.34 8.11
CA CYS A 92 -2.94 13.34 7.71
C CYS A 92 -3.63 14.47 8.47
N ASP A 93 -4.57 15.17 7.83
CA ASP A 93 -5.51 16.05 8.54
C ASP A 93 -6.50 15.27 9.45
N CYS A 94 -6.33 13.94 9.49
CA CYS A 94 -7.19 12.94 10.09
C CYS A 94 -6.62 12.55 11.45
N ASP A 95 -7.32 12.90 12.53
CA ASP A 95 -6.87 12.58 13.90
C ASP A 95 -7.12 11.09 14.22
N ILE A 96 -6.16 10.24 13.90
CA ILE A 96 -6.20 8.79 14.19
C ILE A 96 -5.87 8.56 15.67
N ASN A 97 -6.90 8.69 16.52
CA ASN A 97 -6.75 8.60 17.99
C ASN A 97 -7.40 7.34 18.62
N SER A 98 -7.95 6.44 17.80
CA SER A 98 -8.55 5.16 18.22
C SER A 98 -8.43 4.09 17.13
N ASP A 99 -8.72 2.83 17.47
CA ASP A 99 -8.77 1.73 16.51
C ASP A 99 -9.97 1.83 15.56
N GLU A 100 -11.13 2.36 15.99
CA GLU A 100 -12.21 2.73 15.05
C GLU A 100 -11.79 3.85 14.10
N ALA A 101 -11.04 4.85 14.56
CA ALA A 101 -10.55 5.93 13.69
C ALA A 101 -9.56 5.39 12.65
N LEU A 102 -8.69 4.45 13.06
CA LEU A 102 -7.79 3.75 12.14
C LEU A 102 -8.56 2.97 11.08
N ARG A 103 -9.60 2.22 11.49
CA ARG A 103 -10.45 1.48 10.56
C ARG A 103 -11.13 2.40 9.56
N GLN A 104 -11.71 3.49 10.04
CA GLN A 104 -12.42 4.43 9.18
C GLN A 104 -11.45 5.10 8.20
N PHE A 105 -10.26 5.47 8.66
CA PHE A 105 -9.19 6.02 7.82
C PHE A 105 -8.79 5.04 6.69
N PHE A 106 -8.53 3.77 7.01
CA PHE A 106 -8.22 2.76 5.98
C PHE A 106 -9.35 2.56 4.98
N LYS A 107 -10.60 2.65 5.44
CA LYS A 107 -11.77 2.52 4.57
C LYS A 107 -11.94 3.73 3.66
N ASP A 108 -11.76 4.94 4.18
CA ASP A 108 -12.00 6.17 3.42
C ASP A 108 -10.86 6.49 2.44
N GLU A 109 -9.61 6.29 2.86
CA GLU A 109 -8.44 6.66 2.04
C GLU A 109 -7.99 5.55 1.10
N PHE A 110 -8.21 4.28 1.45
CA PHE A 110 -7.68 3.15 0.68
C PHE A 110 -8.74 2.13 0.24
N ASP A 111 -10.01 2.31 0.64
CA ASP A 111 -11.08 1.31 0.48
C ASP A 111 -10.72 -0.07 1.09
N ILE A 112 -9.93 -0.07 2.17
CA ILE A 112 -9.49 -1.29 2.86
C ILE A 112 -10.27 -1.47 4.16
N ASP A 113 -10.97 -2.60 4.28
CA ASP A 113 -11.60 -3.03 5.53
C ASP A 113 -10.61 -3.84 6.38
N ILE A 114 -9.95 -3.17 7.33
CA ILE A 114 -9.01 -3.83 8.26
C ILE A 114 -9.74 -4.73 9.27
N SER A 115 -9.09 -5.82 9.65
CA SER A 115 -9.69 -6.87 10.46
C SER A 115 -9.62 -6.58 11.96
N GLN A 116 -10.66 -7.03 12.68
CA GLN A 116 -10.74 -6.98 14.14
C GLN A 116 -10.05 -8.21 14.74
N ARG A 117 -9.27 -8.01 15.81
CA ARG A 117 -8.71 -9.11 16.61
C ARG A 117 -9.78 -9.75 17.50
N GLU A 118 -9.45 -10.91 18.07
CA GLU A 118 -10.28 -11.55 19.11
C GLU A 118 -10.51 -10.64 20.32
N SER A 119 -9.60 -9.70 20.60
CA SER A 119 -9.75 -8.69 21.65
C SER A 119 -10.81 -7.62 21.36
N GLY A 120 -11.30 -7.55 20.11
CA GLY A 120 -12.19 -6.48 19.64
C GLY A 120 -11.47 -5.26 19.09
N GLU A 121 -10.14 -5.25 19.04
CA GLU A 121 -9.38 -4.10 18.51
C GLU A 121 -9.19 -4.22 17.00
N TYR A 122 -9.42 -3.13 16.25
CA TYR A 122 -9.03 -3.05 14.84
C TYR A 122 -7.52 -2.82 14.69
N VAL A 123 -6.88 -3.64 13.85
CA VAL A 123 -5.43 -3.58 13.63
C VAL A 123 -5.11 -3.73 12.16
N VAL A 124 -3.93 -3.24 11.78
CA VAL A 124 -3.40 -3.36 10.43
C VAL A 124 -2.47 -4.57 10.40
N TRP A 125 -2.76 -5.52 9.54
CA TRP A 125 -1.89 -6.65 9.23
C TRP A 125 -0.97 -6.31 8.07
N ILE A 126 0.09 -7.09 7.87
CA ILE A 126 1.01 -6.87 6.74
C ILE A 126 0.27 -6.85 5.40
N LYS A 127 -0.72 -7.74 5.22
CA LYS A 127 -1.56 -7.79 4.02
C LYS A 127 -2.35 -6.50 3.78
N ASP A 128 -2.74 -5.80 4.84
CA ASP A 128 -3.42 -4.51 4.72
C ASP A 128 -2.46 -3.43 4.25
N LEU A 129 -1.19 -3.47 4.70
CA LEU A 129 -0.13 -2.58 4.23
C LEU A 129 0.27 -2.89 2.76
N GLU A 130 0.34 -4.17 2.39
CA GLU A 130 0.54 -4.61 1.00
C GLU A 130 -0.60 -4.10 0.11
N ASN A 131 -1.85 -4.16 0.56
CA ASN A 131 -2.99 -3.60 -0.16
C ASN A 131 -2.98 -2.06 -0.17
N MET A 132 -2.44 -1.40 0.86
CA MET A 132 -2.31 0.06 0.88
C MET A 132 -1.39 0.56 -0.23
N TYR A 133 -0.26 -0.13 -0.46
CA TYR A 133 0.71 0.24 -1.49
C TYR A 133 0.42 -0.39 -2.86
N GLY A 134 0.00 -1.65 -2.92
CA GLY A 134 -0.22 -2.39 -4.17
C GLY A 134 -1.70 -2.53 -4.57
N GLY A 135 -2.62 -2.01 -3.76
CA GLY A 135 -4.06 -2.18 -3.94
C GLY A 135 -4.57 -1.63 -5.26
N TYR A 136 -5.66 -2.25 -5.72
CA TYR A 136 -6.26 -2.01 -7.03
C TYR A 136 -6.56 -0.53 -7.34
N VAL A 137 -7.08 0.22 -6.37
CA VAL A 137 -7.55 1.60 -6.59
C VAL A 137 -6.42 2.62 -6.54
N TYR A 138 -5.35 2.35 -5.79
CA TYR A 138 -4.34 3.36 -5.48
C TYR A 138 -2.95 3.04 -6.02
N ASN A 139 -2.62 1.75 -6.24
CA ASN A 139 -1.32 1.22 -6.70
C ASN A 139 -0.15 2.22 -6.51
N ASN A 140 0.09 2.56 -5.25
CA ASN A 140 0.87 3.72 -4.85
C ASN A 140 2.33 3.34 -4.59
N ILE A 141 2.94 2.67 -5.57
CA ILE A 141 4.36 2.27 -5.53
C ILE A 141 5.27 3.50 -5.39
N ASN A 142 4.87 4.63 -5.97
CA ASN A 142 5.59 5.89 -5.78
C ASN A 142 5.58 6.34 -4.32
N ALA A 143 4.46 6.20 -3.59
CA ALA A 143 4.44 6.44 -2.15
C ALA A 143 5.29 5.43 -1.38
N LEU A 144 5.27 4.14 -1.77
CA LEU A 144 6.15 3.13 -1.17
C LEU A 144 7.62 3.54 -1.27
N HIS A 145 8.08 3.93 -2.46
CA HIS A 145 9.46 4.40 -2.65
C HIS A 145 9.75 5.68 -1.87
N LYS A 146 8.84 6.65 -1.87
CA LYS A 146 9.01 7.90 -1.11
C LYS A 146 9.08 7.66 0.39
N ASP A 147 8.25 6.78 0.93
CA ASP A 147 8.27 6.39 2.33
C ASP A 147 9.57 5.64 2.65
N CYS A 148 10.01 4.73 1.76
CA CYS A 148 11.31 4.05 1.90
C CYS A 148 12.47 5.05 1.96
N ASP A 149 12.56 5.97 1.01
CA ASP A 149 13.59 7.01 0.97
C ASP A 149 13.58 7.85 2.26
N THR A 150 12.39 8.21 2.75
CA THR A 150 12.24 9.02 3.97
C THR A 150 12.71 8.25 5.20
N LEU A 151 12.30 6.98 5.33
CA LEU A 151 12.68 6.13 6.45
C LEU A 151 14.16 5.75 6.42
N GLU A 152 14.74 5.54 5.23
CA GLU A 152 16.17 5.27 5.08
C GLU A 152 17.01 6.51 5.43
N ASN A 153 16.60 7.71 4.97
CA ASN A 153 17.23 8.97 5.36
C ASN A 153 17.18 9.22 6.88
N ALA A 154 16.10 8.78 7.53
CA ALA A 154 15.94 8.78 8.98
C ALA A 154 16.69 7.64 9.70
N ARG A 155 17.35 6.74 8.95
CA ARG A 155 18.06 5.54 9.43
C ARG A 155 17.15 4.57 10.19
N LEU A 156 15.88 4.53 9.82
CA LEU A 156 14.88 3.63 10.42
C LEU A 156 14.85 2.27 9.71
N ILE A 157 15.07 2.26 8.40
CA ILE A 157 15.20 1.04 7.57
C ILE A 157 16.48 1.12 6.72
N ASN A 158 16.80 0.03 6.01
CA ASN A 158 17.95 -0.04 5.09
C ASN A 158 17.59 -0.88 3.85
N THR A 159 17.18 -0.21 2.78
CA THR A 159 16.68 -0.86 1.55
C THR A 159 17.81 -1.34 0.63
N ALA A 160 19.07 -0.97 0.90
CA ALA A 160 20.25 -1.49 0.19
C ALA A 160 20.44 -3.02 0.33
N LEU A 161 19.64 -3.68 1.16
CA LEU A 161 19.58 -5.14 1.30
C LEU A 161 18.68 -5.83 0.26
N LEU A 162 17.96 -5.04 -0.55
CA LEU A 162 16.99 -5.52 -1.55
C LEU A 162 17.56 -5.58 -2.99
N GLU A 163 18.81 -5.13 -3.19
CA GLU A 163 19.54 -5.15 -4.50
C GLU A 163 20.31 -6.44 -4.79
#